data_AF-A0A2V5L749-F1
#
_entry.id   AF-A0A2V5L749-F1
#
_cell.length_a   1.000
_cell.length_b   1.000
_cell.length_c   1.000
_cell.angle_alpha   90.00
_cell.angle_beta   90.00
_cell.angle_gamma   90.00
#
_symmetry.space_group_name_H-M   'P 1'
#
loop_
_entity.id
_entity.type
_entity.pdbx_description
1 polymer ?
#
loop_
_entity_poly.entity_id
_entity_poly.type
_entity_poly.pdbx_seq_one_letter_code
_entity_poly.pdbx_strand_id
1 'polypeptide(L)'
;MRFVFEYESGNISLILQQPVDVAVSGFDLHPDLRPGDYVEVRGPDGGTLSRVPVRSGMAASAEVFPEHAGDPITRVDKAEVRGAFTVVAPAPLSASHVAVVRVGRPAAAPRPGGVPTPAHEEPWATDLATFALDAPAGGQQP
;
A
#
# COMPACT_ATOMS: atom_id res chain seq x y z
N MET A 1 10.19 1.15 11.15
CA MET A 1 9.18 2.19 11.47
C MET A 1 7.79 1.60 11.36
N ARG A 2 6.88 2.00 12.26
CA ARG A 2 5.44 1.75 12.21
C ARG A 2 4.73 3.01 11.73
N PHE A 3 3.88 2.86 10.74
CA PHE A 3 3.05 3.91 10.17
C PHE A 3 1.58 3.54 10.34
N VAL A 4 0.77 4.47 10.83
CA VAL A 4 -0.69 4.31 10.93
C VAL A 4 -1.33 5.36 10.05
N PHE A 5 -2.17 4.90 9.14
CA PHE A 5 -2.89 5.73 8.19
C PHE A 5 -4.38 5.63 8.45
N GLU A 6 -5.07 6.75 8.29
CA GLU A 6 -6.52 6.79 8.14
C GLU A 6 -6.86 7.07 6.68
N TYR A 7 -7.99 6.53 6.24
CA TYR A 7 -8.57 6.83 4.95
C TYR A 7 -10.05 7.13 5.07
N GLU A 8 -10.49 8.12 4.32
CA GLU A 8 -11.89 8.54 4.23
C GLU A 8 -12.16 9.07 2.83
N SER A 9 -13.07 8.41 2.11
CA SER A 9 -13.59 8.89 0.83
C SER A 9 -12.50 9.26 -0.19
N GLY A 10 -11.42 8.45 -0.24
CA GLY A 10 -10.29 8.63 -1.16
C GLY A 10 -9.17 9.54 -0.64
N ASN A 11 -9.37 10.22 0.49
CA ASN A 11 -8.31 10.94 1.18
C ASN A 11 -7.57 9.99 2.13
N ILE A 12 -6.25 10.12 2.20
CA ILE A 12 -5.40 9.35 3.09
C ILE A 12 -4.64 10.34 3.97
N SER A 13 -4.56 10.05 5.26
CA SER A 13 -3.79 10.84 6.22
C SER A 13 -2.85 9.93 7.01
N LEU A 14 -1.61 10.38 7.23
CA LEU A 14 -0.69 9.75 8.16
C LEU A 14 -0.97 10.27 9.57
N ILE A 15 -1.42 9.39 10.47
CA ILE A 15 -1.84 9.75 11.83
C ILE A 15 -0.74 9.44 12.85
N LEU A 16 0.10 8.44 12.60
CA LEU A 16 1.21 8.09 13.48
C LEU A 16 2.42 7.59 12.70
N GLN A 17 3.59 8.13 13.06
CA GLN A 17 4.90 7.60 12.71
C GLN A 17 5.62 7.22 14.02
N GLN A 18 6.07 5.97 14.13
CA GLN A 18 6.75 5.50 15.33
C GLN A 18 7.97 4.61 15.00
N PRO A 19 9.15 4.89 15.59
CA PRO A 19 10.27 3.95 15.60
C PRO A 19 9.90 2.64 16.27
N VAL A 20 10.22 1.53 15.60
CA VAL A 20 10.04 0.17 16.12
C VAL A 20 11.27 -0.65 15.77
N ASP A 21 11.70 -1.48 16.73
CA ASP A 21 12.81 -2.41 16.55
C ASP A 21 12.25 -3.80 16.25
N VAL A 22 12.03 -4.07 14.97
CA VAL A 22 11.47 -5.32 14.48
C VAL A 22 12.21 -5.72 13.22
N ALA A 23 12.69 -6.96 13.17
CA ALA A 23 13.17 -7.57 11.94
C ALA A 23 11.96 -7.84 11.01
N VAL A 24 11.92 -7.13 9.89
CA VAL A 24 10.84 -7.29 8.92
C VAL A 24 11.34 -8.18 7.78
N SER A 25 10.86 -9.43 7.71
CA SER A 25 11.28 -10.44 6.73
C SER A 25 10.40 -10.42 5.47
N GLY A 26 10.99 -10.52 4.28
CA GLY A 26 10.26 -10.58 2.99
C GLY A 26 9.96 -9.23 2.33
N PHE A 27 10.84 -8.24 2.53
CA PHE A 27 10.72 -6.86 2.02
C PHE A 27 11.56 -6.62 0.75
N ASP A 28 12.19 -7.67 0.24
CA ASP A 28 13.04 -7.58 -0.94
C ASP A 28 12.24 -7.05 -2.14
N LEU A 29 12.82 -6.03 -2.76
CA LEU A 29 12.28 -5.29 -3.88
C LEU A 29 12.23 -6.21 -5.12
N HIS A 30 11.12 -6.97 -5.24
CA HIS A 30 10.59 -7.69 -6.42
C HIS A 30 11.01 -9.18 -6.64
N PRO A 31 10.07 -10.08 -7.06
CA PRO A 31 9.70 -10.15 -8.49
C PRO A 31 8.21 -10.17 -8.87
N ASP A 32 7.25 -10.21 -7.93
CA ASP A 32 5.82 -10.28 -8.28
C ASP A 32 5.04 -9.08 -7.71
N LEU A 33 5.12 -7.90 -8.34
CA LEU A 33 4.20 -6.77 -8.10
C LEU A 33 2.78 -7.25 -8.43
N ARG A 34 2.12 -7.75 -7.40
CA ARG A 34 0.71 -8.07 -7.45
C ARG A 34 -0.04 -6.75 -7.46
N PRO A 35 -1.09 -6.60 -8.28
CA PRO A 35 -1.98 -5.46 -8.19
C PRO A 35 -2.50 -5.28 -6.76
N GLY A 36 -2.53 -4.05 -6.27
CA GLY A 36 -2.93 -3.75 -4.90
C GLY A 36 -2.34 -2.45 -4.37
N ASP A 37 -2.60 -2.20 -3.09
CA ASP A 37 -2.10 -1.02 -2.39
C ASP A 37 -0.80 -1.37 -1.64
N TYR A 38 0.15 -0.44 -1.66
CA TYR A 38 1.45 -0.59 -1.02
C TYR A 38 1.83 0.69 -0.27
N VAL A 39 2.70 0.54 0.72
CA VAL A 39 3.41 1.64 1.35
C VAL A 39 4.87 1.58 0.91
N GLU A 40 5.35 2.69 0.37
CA GLU A 40 6.74 2.89 -0.03
C GLU A 40 7.42 3.85 0.93
N VAL A 41 8.61 3.47 1.39
CA VAL A 41 9.54 4.38 2.03
C VAL A 41 10.52 4.85 0.98
N ARG A 42 10.67 6.18 0.82
CA ARG A 42 11.44 6.80 -0.25
C ARG A 42 12.57 7.67 0.27
N GLY A 43 13.64 7.74 -0.52
CA GLY A 43 14.76 8.64 -0.33
C GLY A 43 14.47 10.07 -0.81
N PRO A 44 15.39 11.02 -0.59
CA PRO A 44 15.23 12.43 -0.99
C PRO A 44 15.16 12.63 -2.51
N ASP A 45 15.64 11.67 -3.29
CA ASP A 45 15.53 11.61 -4.74
C ASP A 45 14.19 11.04 -5.23
N GLY A 46 13.30 10.64 -4.32
CA GLY A 46 12.06 9.95 -4.62
C GLY A 46 12.23 8.46 -4.90
N GLY A 47 13.46 7.92 -4.81
CA GLY A 47 13.74 6.51 -5.02
C GLY A 47 13.12 5.64 -3.91
N THR A 48 12.48 4.53 -4.30
CA THR A 48 11.90 3.58 -3.33
C THR A 48 13.03 2.81 -2.63
N LEU A 49 13.13 2.98 -1.31
CA LEU A 49 14.09 2.28 -0.45
C LEU A 49 13.50 0.98 0.11
N SER A 50 12.19 0.94 0.33
CA SER A 50 11.44 -0.24 0.77
C SER A 50 10.00 -0.14 0.30
N ARG A 51 9.37 -1.27 -0.01
CA ARG A 51 7.95 -1.36 -0.40
C ARG A 51 7.26 -2.49 0.35
N VAL A 52 6.06 -2.24 0.89
CA VAL A 52 5.32 -3.18 1.73
C VAL A 52 3.87 -3.26 1.29
N PRO A 53 3.28 -4.45 1.08
CA PRO A 53 1.88 -4.57 0.71
C PRO A 53 0.96 -4.17 1.87
N VAL A 54 -0.09 -3.41 1.57
CA VAL A 54 -1.21 -3.16 2.48
C VAL A 54 -2.15 -4.36 2.44
N ARG A 55 -2.00 -5.27 3.40
CA ARG A 55 -2.72 -6.57 3.39
C ARG A 55 -4.22 -6.46 3.65
N SER A 56 -4.64 -5.47 4.41
CA SER A 56 -6.06 -5.11 4.57
C SER A 56 -6.31 -3.87 3.72
N GLY A 57 -6.57 -4.09 2.43
CA GLY A 57 -6.76 -3.02 1.46
C GLY A 57 -7.94 -2.10 1.82
N MET A 58 -7.97 -0.92 1.19
CA MET A 58 -9.09 0.01 1.27
C MET A 58 -10.31 -0.54 0.50
N ALA A 59 -10.91 -1.60 1.03
CA ALA A 59 -11.99 -2.31 0.35
C ALA A 59 -13.22 -1.40 0.23
N ALA A 60 -13.57 -1.08 -1.01
CA ALA A 60 -14.76 -0.27 -1.33
C ALA A 60 -16.08 -1.05 -1.24
N SER A 61 -16.02 -2.37 -1.06
CA SER A 61 -17.17 -3.24 -0.87
C SER A 61 -17.09 -3.97 0.46
N ALA A 62 -18.25 -4.26 1.04
CA ALA A 62 -18.38 -5.08 2.23
C ALA A 62 -19.26 -6.30 1.96
N GLU A 63 -18.84 -7.44 2.49
CA GLU A 63 -19.62 -8.66 2.49
C GLU A 63 -20.64 -8.58 3.62
N VAL A 64 -21.92 -8.67 3.28
CA VAL A 64 -23.04 -8.61 4.23
C VAL A 64 -23.61 -10.01 4.34
N PHE A 65 -23.58 -10.53 5.56
CA PHE A 65 -24.25 -11.78 5.91
C PHE A 65 -25.73 -11.49 6.11
N PRO A 66 -26.63 -12.18 5.38
CA PRO A 66 -28.06 -12.00 5.55
C PRO A 66 -28.52 -12.51 6.92
N GLU A 67 -29.59 -11.90 7.42
CA GLU A 67 -30.18 -12.23 8.72
C GLU A 67 -30.87 -13.60 8.75
N HIS A 68 -31.23 -14.14 7.59
CA HIS A 68 -31.87 -15.44 7.46
C HIS A 68 -30.90 -16.50 6.93
N ALA A 69 -30.85 -17.63 7.63
CA ALA A 69 -30.05 -18.77 7.23
C ALA A 69 -30.62 -19.37 5.93
N GLY A 70 -29.81 -19.37 4.86
CA GLY A 70 -30.18 -19.87 3.53
C GLY A 70 -30.11 -18.82 2.43
N ASP A 71 -30.06 -17.54 2.79
CA ASP A 71 -29.92 -16.45 1.82
C ASP A 71 -28.46 -16.33 1.33
N PRO A 72 -28.24 -15.91 0.07
CA PRO A 72 -26.91 -15.74 -0.48
C PRO A 72 -26.17 -14.58 0.20
N ILE A 73 -24.89 -14.79 0.45
CA ILE A 73 -23.99 -13.72 0.91
C ILE A 73 -23.90 -12.67 -0.20
N THR A 74 -24.26 -11.43 0.12
CA THR A 74 -24.25 -10.31 -0.84
C THR A 74 -23.09 -9.37 -0.58
N ARG A 75 -22.53 -8.80 -1.64
CA ARG A 75 -21.57 -7.69 -1.53
C ARG A 75 -22.28 -6.39 -1.83
N VAL A 76 -22.11 -5.42 -0.95
CA VAL A 76 -22.62 -4.07 -1.13
C VAL A 76 -21.46 -3.10 -1.30
N ASP A 77 -21.59 -2.17 -2.23
CA ASP A 77 -20.69 -1.02 -2.31
C ASP A 77 -20.91 -0.14 -1.08
N LYS A 78 -19.83 0.23 -0.41
CA LYS A 78 -19.92 1.15 0.72
C LYS A 78 -20.03 2.57 0.20
N ALA A 79 -21.12 3.25 0.57
CA ALA A 79 -21.33 4.66 0.25
C ALA A 79 -20.20 5.56 0.79
N GLU A 80 -19.56 5.16 1.89
CA GLU A 80 -18.42 5.85 2.49
C GLU A 80 -17.35 4.82 2.88
N VAL A 81 -16.20 4.87 2.20
CA VAL A 81 -15.06 3.99 2.46
C VAL A 81 -14.17 4.69 3.48
N ARG A 82 -14.32 4.30 4.75
CA ARG A 82 -13.51 4.79 5.86
C ARG A 82 -12.86 3.67 6.66
N GLY A 83 -11.69 3.95 7.21
CA GLY A 83 -10.98 3.04 8.09
C GLY A 83 -9.55 3.47 8.36
N ALA A 84 -8.78 2.58 8.97
CA ALA A 84 -7.37 2.77 9.23
C ALA A 84 -6.60 1.48 8.92
N PHE A 85 -5.32 1.63 8.56
CA PHE A 85 -4.42 0.51 8.40
C PHE A 85 -3.04 0.84 8.96
N THR A 86 -2.34 -0.20 9.40
CA THR A 86 -0.99 -0.08 9.97
C THR A 86 -0.01 -0.84 9.12
N VAL A 87 1.14 -0.22 8.84
CA VAL A 87 2.25 -0.87 8.14
C VAL A 87 3.52 -0.73 8.98
N VAL A 88 4.29 -1.82 9.03
CA VAL A 88 5.66 -1.80 9.53
C VAL A 88 6.58 -1.95 8.34
N ALA A 89 7.48 -0.99 8.17
CA ALA A 89 8.45 -0.96 7.06
C ALA A 89 9.85 -0.58 7.56
N PRO A 90 10.91 -1.14 6.96
CA PRO A 90 12.25 -0.58 7.05
C PRO A 90 12.24 0.88 6.59
N ALA A 91 12.78 1.78 7.42
CA ALA A 91 13.05 3.16 7.04
C ALA A 91 14.46 3.52 7.48
N PRO A 92 15.45 3.44 6.57
CA PRO A 92 16.82 3.82 6.90
C PRO A 92 16.92 5.33 7.16
N LEU A 93 18.04 5.79 7.71
CA LEU A 93 18.27 7.22 7.99
C LEU A 93 18.20 8.11 6.74
N SER A 94 18.41 7.55 5.55
CA SER A 94 18.25 8.24 4.27
C SER A 94 16.80 8.38 3.81
N ALA A 95 15.84 7.78 4.51
CA ALA A 95 14.42 7.92 4.19
C ALA A 95 13.93 9.33 4.51
N SER A 96 13.21 9.92 3.56
CA SER A 96 12.68 11.29 3.68
C SER A 96 11.16 11.34 3.54
N HIS A 97 10.55 10.39 2.84
CA HIS A 97 9.11 10.37 2.61
C HIS A 97 8.55 8.96 2.73
N VAL A 98 7.25 8.88 3.02
CA VAL A 98 6.44 7.68 2.88
C VAL A 98 5.28 7.95 1.95
N ALA A 99 5.05 7.04 1.00
CA ALA A 99 3.98 7.15 0.02
C ALA A 99 3.05 5.93 0.09
N VAL A 100 1.76 6.17 -0.02
CA VAL A 100 0.78 5.11 -0.29
C VAL A 100 0.55 5.07 -1.78
N VAL A 101 0.79 3.92 -2.40
CA VAL A 101 0.71 3.75 -3.85
C VAL A 101 -0.25 2.63 -4.22
N ARG A 102 -0.92 2.78 -5.36
CA ARG A 102 -1.71 1.73 -5.99
C ARG A 102 -0.99 1.20 -7.21
N VAL A 103 -0.80 -0.10 -7.24
CA VAL A 103 -0.20 -0.83 -8.35
C VAL A 103 -1.35 -1.43 -9.16
N GLY A 104 -1.47 -1.02 -10.42
CA GLY A 104 -2.49 -1.52 -11.35
C GLY A 104 -2.17 -2.90 -11.93
N ARG A 105 -3.16 -3.53 -12.57
CA ARG A 105 -2.87 -4.61 -13.55
C ARG A 105 -2.34 -3.97 -14.84
N PRO A 106 -1.36 -4.58 -15.52
CA PRO A 106 -1.07 -4.23 -16.90
C PRO A 106 -2.36 -4.33 -17.72
N ALA A 107 -2.66 -3.32 -18.53
CA ALA A 107 -3.82 -3.38 -19.42
C ALA A 107 -3.52 -4.45 -20.47
N ALA A 108 -4.31 -5.53 -20.50
CA ALA A 108 -4.18 -6.51 -21.58
C ALA A 108 -4.59 -5.83 -22.89
N ALA A 109 -3.64 -5.54 -23.77
CA ALA A 109 -3.95 -5.05 -25.10
C ALA A 109 -4.74 -6.14 -25.87
N PRO A 110 -5.87 -5.81 -26.52
CA PRO A 110 -6.56 -6.78 -27.35
C PRO A 110 -5.72 -7.03 -28.63
N ARG A 111 -5.10 -8.21 -28.73
CA ARG A 111 -4.53 -8.70 -30.00
C ARG A 111 -5.47 -9.74 -30.62
N PRO A 112 -5.98 -9.52 -31.85
CA PRO A 112 -6.55 -10.61 -32.61
C PRO A 112 -5.42 -11.54 -33.10
N GLY A 113 -5.40 -12.78 -32.60
CA GLY A 113 -4.74 -13.91 -33.28
C GLY A 113 -3.25 -14.19 -32.99
N GLY A 114 -2.71 -13.84 -31.82
CA GLY A 114 -1.30 -14.15 -31.49
C GLY A 114 -1.12 -14.80 -30.12
N VAL A 115 -0.28 -15.83 -30.03
CA VAL A 115 0.14 -16.48 -28.77
C VAL A 115 0.65 -15.41 -27.79
N PRO A 116 0.18 -15.37 -26.52
CA PRO A 116 0.57 -14.34 -25.58
C PRO A 116 2.03 -14.54 -25.17
N THR A 117 2.92 -13.75 -25.75
CA THR A 117 4.20 -13.45 -25.10
C THR A 117 3.91 -12.57 -23.88
N PRO A 118 4.39 -12.90 -22.67
CA PRO A 118 4.27 -11.99 -21.54
C PRO A 118 5.14 -10.77 -21.85
N ALA A 119 4.49 -9.68 -22.27
CA ALA A 119 5.13 -8.38 -22.21
C ALA A 119 5.31 -8.06 -20.72
N HIS A 120 6.56 -7.92 -20.29
CA HIS A 120 6.93 -7.42 -18.97
C HIS A 120 6.64 -5.91 -18.95
N GLU A 121 5.36 -5.54 -19.03
CA GLU A 121 4.94 -4.17 -18.74
C GLU A 121 4.92 -4.06 -17.22
N GLU A 122 5.92 -3.36 -16.68
CA GLU A 122 5.97 -3.02 -15.26
C GLU A 122 4.63 -2.43 -14.85
N PRO A 123 4.01 -2.93 -13.78
CA PRO A 123 2.74 -2.39 -13.37
C PRO A 123 2.95 -0.94 -12.91
N TRP A 124 2.23 -0.02 -13.56
CA TRP A 124 2.22 1.40 -13.24
C TRP A 124 1.77 1.58 -11.78
N ALA A 125 2.64 2.15 -10.96
CA ALA A 125 2.33 2.57 -9.60
C ALA A 125 1.83 4.01 -9.63
N THR A 126 0.70 4.29 -8.98
CA THR A 126 0.15 5.64 -8.80
C THR A 126 0.17 6.02 -7.34
N ASP A 127 0.73 7.18 -7.05
CA ASP A 127 0.71 7.75 -5.71
C ASP A 127 -0.72 8.16 -5.35
N LEU A 128 -1.21 7.60 -4.24
CA LEU A 128 -2.48 7.99 -3.62
C LEU A 128 -2.26 9.11 -2.60
N ALA A 129 -1.15 9.07 -1.86
CA ALA A 129 -0.74 10.11 -0.93
C ALA A 129 0.75 10.00 -0.59
N THR A 130 1.39 11.13 -0.28
CA THR A 130 2.81 11.20 0.11
C THR A 130 2.96 12.10 1.33
N PHE A 131 3.76 11.67 2.29
CA PHE A 131 4.00 12.36 3.56
C PHE A 131 5.50 12.46 3.81
N ALA A 132 5.96 13.62 4.30
CA ALA A 132 7.31 13.75 4.81
C ALA A 132 7.46 12.90 6.08
N LEU A 133 8.60 12.24 6.23
CA LEU A 133 8.95 11.53 7.45
C LEU A 133 9.55 12.51 8.44
N ASP A 134 9.13 12.40 9.70
CA ASP A 134 9.87 13.00 10.79
C ASP A 134 11.27 12.41 10.79
N ALA A 135 12.27 13.28 10.85
CA ALA A 135 13.64 12.85 11.04
C ALA A 135 13.70 11.98 12.30
N PRO A 136 14.36 10.81 12.26
CA PRO A 136 14.57 10.05 13.49
C PRO A 136 15.25 11.00 14.47
N ALA A 137 14.60 11.26 15.61
CA ALA A 137 15.16 12.10 16.65
C ALA A 137 16.56 11.56 16.95
N GLY A 138 17.58 12.29 16.50
CA GLY A 138 18.97 11.89 16.66
C GLY A 138 19.19 11.64 18.13
N GLY A 139 19.57 10.42 18.49
CA GLY A 139 20.03 10.12 19.83
C GLY A 139 21.17 11.08 20.13
N GLN A 140 20.90 12.07 20.97
CA GLN A 140 21.92 12.85 21.63
C GLN A 140 22.56 11.89 22.64
N GLN A 141 23.62 11.21 22.22
CA GLN A 141 24.42 10.37 23.08
C GLN A 141 25.48 11.26 23.77
N PRO A 142 25.61 11.22 25.10
CA PRO A 142 26.71 11.87 25.81
C PRO A 142 28.05 11.17 25.58
#